data_AF-A0AAV6K1B2-F1
#
_entry.id   AF-A0AAV6K1B2-F1
#
_cell.length_a   1.000
_cell.length_b   1.000
_cell.length_c   1.000
_cell.angle_alpha   90.00
_cell.angle_beta   90.00
_cell.angle_gamma   90.00
#
_symmetry.space_group_name_H-M   'P 1'
#
loop_
_entity.id
_entity.type
_entity.pdbx_description
1 polymer ?
#
loop_
_entity_poly.entity_id
_entity_poly.type
_entity_poly.pdbx_seq_one_letter_code
_entity_poly.pdbx_strand_id
1 'polypeptide(L)'
;MPGNNVCDGVWSQPSNGIVLAHIYCCKKHCRNVLTDKNNCGACENKCPFGYLCCSGNCTNVAYDPMHCGKCKTACLPGVLCEYGSCGYA
;
A
#
# COMPACT_ATOMS: atom_id res chain seq x y z
N MET A 1 18.26 -10.02 20.71
CA MET A 1 16.83 -9.75 20.43
C MET A 1 16.78 -9.10 19.06
N PRO A 2 16.01 -9.64 18.09
CA PRO A 2 16.08 -9.22 16.70
C PRO A 2 15.32 -7.91 16.45
N GLY A 3 15.87 -7.05 15.59
CA GLY A 3 15.06 -6.43 14.55
C GLY A 3 14.27 -5.17 14.88
N ASN A 4 14.87 -4.17 15.53
CA ASN A 4 14.28 -2.83 15.59
C ASN A 4 14.52 -2.08 14.25
N ASN A 5 13.92 -2.55 13.15
CA ASN A 5 13.91 -1.85 11.84
C ASN A 5 12.90 -0.68 11.81
N VAL A 6 12.50 -0.19 12.98
CA VAL A 6 11.50 0.85 13.17
C VAL A 6 12.19 2.20 13.07
N CYS A 7 11.65 3.09 12.25
CA CYS A 7 12.14 4.46 12.11
C CYS A 7 11.88 5.29 13.36
N ASP A 8 12.77 5.21 14.35
CA ASP A 8 12.72 5.94 15.64
C ASP A 8 12.90 7.48 15.52
N GLY A 9 12.86 8.03 14.30
CA GLY A 9 13.16 9.46 14.03
C GLY A 9 12.15 10.21 13.17
N VAL A 10 11.03 9.60 12.74
CA VAL A 10 9.99 10.35 12.00
C VAL A 10 8.93 10.83 12.98
N TRP A 11 9.14 12.05 13.51
CA TRP A 11 8.06 12.82 14.10
C TRP A 11 7.12 13.30 12.98
N SER A 12 6.08 12.54 12.64
CA SER A 12 4.89 13.19 12.09
C SER A 12 4.24 13.93 13.26
N GLN A 13 4.22 15.26 13.18
CA GLN A 13 3.77 16.17 14.24
C GLN A 13 2.42 15.76 14.88
N PRO A 14 2.20 16.18 16.15
CA PRO A 14 1.04 15.80 16.93
C PRO A 14 -0.21 16.56 16.44
N SER A 15 -1.10 15.85 15.77
CA SER A 15 -2.52 16.21 15.73
C SER A 15 -3.33 14.92 15.61
N ASN A 16 -3.68 14.36 16.78
CA ASN A 16 -4.69 13.31 16.98
C ASN A 16 -4.22 11.84 17.01
N GLY A 17 -3.06 11.57 17.63
CA GLY A 17 -2.87 10.35 18.44
C GLY A 17 -3.32 9.03 17.85
N ILE A 18 -2.87 8.68 16.64
CA ILE A 18 -2.90 7.30 16.14
C ILE A 18 -1.47 6.89 15.84
N VAL A 19 -0.89 6.09 16.74
CA VAL A 19 0.33 5.35 16.44
C VAL A 19 -0.05 4.22 15.47
N LEU A 20 0.37 4.33 14.22
CA LEU A 20 0.45 3.18 13.30
C LEU A 20 1.85 3.17 12.70
N ALA A 21 2.83 2.81 13.54
CA ALA A 21 4.21 2.66 13.12
C ALA A 21 4.37 1.45 12.18
N HIS A 22 4.06 1.65 10.91
CA HIS A 22 4.42 0.75 9.81
C HIS A 22 5.45 1.42 8.87
N ILE A 23 6.29 2.26 9.46
CA ILE A 23 7.41 2.89 8.77
C ILE A 23 8.66 2.07 9.06
N TYR A 24 9.24 1.50 8.00
CA TYR A 24 10.46 0.71 8.06
C TYR A 24 11.66 1.53 7.58
N CYS A 25 12.81 1.25 8.18
CA CYS A 25 14.11 1.70 7.70
C CYS A 25 14.49 0.93 6.43
N CYS A 26 14.29 1.53 5.27
CA CYS A 26 14.79 1.00 4.00
C CYS A 26 16.10 1.70 3.64
N LYS A 27 17.21 1.01 3.90
CA LYS A 27 18.59 1.53 3.79
C LYS A 27 18.82 2.72 4.72
N LYS A 28 18.70 3.95 4.19
CA LYS A 28 18.90 5.22 4.93
C LYS A 28 17.64 6.09 4.98
N HIS A 29 16.52 5.56 4.48
CA HIS A 29 15.27 6.30 4.42
C HIS A 29 14.14 5.54 5.07
N CYS A 30 13.26 6.29 5.70
CA CYS A 30 11.99 5.80 6.21
C CYS A 30 10.98 5.66 5.08
N ARG A 31 10.36 4.48 4.99
CA ARG A 31 9.35 4.15 3.98
C ARG A 31 8.14 3.52 4.64
N ASN A 32 6.95 3.89 4.18
CA ASN A 32 5.71 3.31 4.65
C ASN A 32 5.45 2.01 3.89
N VAL A 33 5.66 0.87 4.55
CA VAL A 33 5.51 -0.42 3.87
C VAL A 33 4.07 -0.80 3.59
N LEU A 34 3.08 -0.04 4.08
CA LEU A 34 1.68 -0.34 3.83
C LEU A 34 1.09 0.32 2.60
N THR A 35 1.71 1.40 2.14
CA THR A 35 1.18 2.23 1.05
C THR A 35 2.22 2.54 -0.02
N ASP A 36 3.51 2.41 0.26
CA ASP A 36 4.56 2.60 -0.73
C ASP A 36 4.60 1.42 -1.71
N LYS A 37 4.26 1.70 -2.96
CA LYS A 37 4.32 0.74 -4.06
C LYS A 37 5.70 0.10 -4.23
N ASN A 38 6.78 0.79 -3.91
CA ASN A 38 8.15 0.31 -4.10
C ASN A 38 8.71 -0.45 -2.88
N ASN A 39 8.01 -0.42 -1.75
CA ASN A 39 8.46 -1.01 -0.48
C ASN A 39 7.30 -1.72 0.23
N CYS A 40 6.45 -2.42 -0.51
CA CYS A 40 5.20 -2.95 0.02
C CYS A 40 5.40 -4.19 0.88
N GLY A 41 5.00 -4.16 2.14
CA GLY A 41 5.22 -5.23 3.13
C GLY A 41 6.68 -5.42 3.56
N ALA A 42 7.64 -5.06 2.71
CA ALA A 42 9.07 -5.09 2.97
C ALA A 42 9.81 -4.08 2.07
N CYS A 43 11.01 -3.67 2.51
CA CYS A 43 11.88 -2.80 1.72
C CYS A 43 12.24 -3.43 0.37
N GLU A 44 12.28 -2.60 -0.67
CA GLU A 44 12.55 -3.00 -2.07
C GLU A 44 11.55 -4.00 -2.67
N ASN A 45 10.45 -4.30 -1.97
CA ASN A 45 9.37 -5.09 -2.52
C ASN A 45 8.45 -4.22 -3.39
N LYS A 46 8.81 -4.07 -4.65
CA LYS A 46 8.06 -3.29 -5.62
C LYS A 46 6.86 -4.07 -6.16
N CYS A 47 5.66 -3.52 -5.99
CA CYS A 47 4.47 -4.09 -6.60
C CYS A 47 4.53 -4.05 -8.13
N PRO A 48 4.04 -5.09 -8.81
CA PRO A 48 3.99 -5.16 -10.27
C PRO A 48 3.19 -4.02 -10.92
N PHE A 49 3.28 -3.92 -12.24
CA PHE A 49 2.43 -3.01 -13.00
C PHE A 49 0.96 -3.40 -12.83
N GLY A 50 0.07 -2.42 -12.67
CA GLY A 50 -1.34 -2.65 -12.35
C GLY A 50 -1.64 -3.00 -10.88
N TYR A 51 -0.63 -3.06 -10.01
CA TYR A 51 -0.79 -3.31 -8.58
C TYR A 51 -0.48 -2.05 -7.75
N LEU A 52 -1.18 -1.92 -6.62
CA LEU A 52 -0.91 -0.94 -5.58
C LEU A 52 -0.59 -1.64 -4.26
N CYS A 53 0.16 -0.95 -3.40
CA CYS A 53 0.39 -1.43 -2.05
C CYS A 53 -0.83 -1.11 -1.19
N CYS A 54 -1.59 -2.14 -0.84
CA CYS A 54 -2.78 -2.06 -0.02
C CYS A 54 -2.52 -2.78 1.30
N SER A 55 -2.32 -2.01 2.37
CA SER A 55 -2.09 -2.55 3.72
C SER A 55 -0.92 -3.53 3.78
N GLY A 56 0.13 -3.27 3.00
CA GLY A 56 1.36 -4.08 3.00
C GLY A 56 1.32 -5.27 2.06
N ASN A 57 0.26 -5.42 1.26
CA ASN A 57 0.17 -6.42 0.22
C ASN A 57 0.01 -5.74 -1.15
N CYS A 58 0.67 -6.29 -2.17
CA CYS A 58 0.46 -5.84 -3.53
C CYS A 58 -0.87 -6.39 -4.04
N THR A 59 -1.84 -5.52 -4.17
CA THR A 59 -3.17 -5.87 -4.67
C THR A 59 -3.33 -5.41 -6.10
N ASN A 60 -3.88 -6.27 -6.96
CA ASN A 60 -4.17 -5.94 -8.34
C ASN A 60 -5.29 -4.90 -8.33
N VAL A 61 -5.03 -3.69 -8.82
CA VAL A 61 -6.07 -2.67 -8.94
C VAL A 61 -6.54 -2.48 -10.37
N ALA A 62 -5.90 -3.17 -11.32
CA ALA A 62 -6.26 -3.10 -12.73
C ALA A 62 -7.42 -4.04 -13.09
N TYR A 63 -7.51 -5.19 -12.41
CA TYR A 63 -8.47 -6.26 -12.76
C TYR A 63 -9.21 -6.87 -11.57
N ASP A 64 -8.89 -6.51 -10.33
CA ASP A 64 -9.64 -6.99 -9.18
C ASP A 64 -10.91 -6.14 -8.98
N PRO A 65 -12.12 -6.70 -9.13
CA PRO A 65 -13.35 -5.96 -8.91
C PRO A 65 -13.53 -5.50 -7.46
N MET A 66 -12.81 -6.04 -6.48
CA MET A 66 -12.84 -5.60 -5.07
C MET A 66 -11.82 -4.50 -4.75
N HIS A 67 -10.90 -4.22 -5.66
CA HIS A 67 -9.82 -3.24 -5.47
C HIS A 67 -9.58 -2.37 -6.71
N CYS A 68 -10.61 -2.10 -7.49
CA CYS A 68 -10.50 -1.49 -8.81
C CYS A 68 -10.05 -0.01 -8.73
N GLY A 69 -8.96 0.32 -9.42
CA GLY A 69 -8.36 1.65 -9.48
C GLY A 69 -7.63 2.09 -8.21
N LYS A 70 -8.11 1.68 -7.03
CA LYS A 70 -7.51 1.98 -5.73
C LYS A 70 -7.86 0.90 -4.69
N CYS A 71 -7.09 0.84 -3.61
CA CYS A 71 -7.34 -0.09 -2.51
C CYS A 71 -8.76 0.03 -1.94
N LYS A 72 -9.37 -1.11 -1.60
CA LYS A 72 -10.70 -1.25 -1.00
C LYS A 72 -11.82 -0.58 -1.82
N THR A 73 -11.70 -0.60 -3.14
CA THR A 73 -12.71 -0.05 -4.05
C THR A 73 -13.35 -1.17 -4.82
N ALA A 74 -14.57 -1.50 -4.41
CA ALA A 74 -15.39 -2.49 -5.06
C ALA A 74 -16.17 -1.86 -6.22
N CYS A 75 -16.19 -2.54 -7.37
CA CYS A 75 -17.17 -2.30 -8.42
C CYS A 75 -18.54 -2.81 -7.98
N LEU A 76 -19.59 -2.31 -8.65
CA LEU A 76 -20.94 -2.85 -8.47
C LEU A 76 -20.97 -4.36 -8.80
N PRO A 77 -21.85 -5.14 -8.16
CA PRO A 77 -21.98 -6.55 -8.48
C PRO A 77 -22.20 -6.78 -9.98
N GLY A 78 -21.41 -7.67 -10.57
CA GLY A 78 -21.47 -7.97 -12.01
C GLY A 78 -20.70 -7.00 -12.93
N VAL A 79 -20.10 -5.93 -12.38
CA VAL A 79 -19.27 -5.00 -13.16
C VAL A 79 -17.81 -5.46 -13.13
N LEU A 80 -17.21 -5.60 -14.32
CA LEU A 80 -15.80 -5.95 -14.47
C LEU A 80 -14.91 -4.76 -14.10
N CYS A 81 -13.76 -5.08 -13.51
CA CYS A 81 -12.67 -4.13 -13.39
C CYS A 81 -11.69 -4.36 -14.53
N GLU A 82 -11.47 -3.35 -15.35
CA GLU A 82 -10.49 -3.41 -16.44
C GLU A 82 -9.71 -2.11 -16.49
N TYR A 83 -8.39 -2.21 -16.63
CA TYR A 83 -7.46 -1.07 -16.65
C TYR A 83 -7.61 -0.11 -15.45
N GLY A 84 -8.14 -0.60 -14.32
CA GLY A 84 -8.38 0.18 -13.11
C GLY A 84 -9.64 1.03 -13.14
N SER A 85 -10.61 0.69 -13.98
CA SER A 85 -11.94 1.31 -14.03
C SER A 85 -13.03 0.24 -14.02
N CYS A 86 -14.07 0.49 -13.22
CA CYS A 86 -15.26 -0.35 -13.19
C CYS A 86 -16.10 -0.11 -14.45
N GLY A 87 -16.40 -1.16 -15.20
CA GLY A 87 -17.24 -1.05 -16.41
C GLY A 87 -16.56 -0.26 -17.52
N TYR A 88 -15.23 -0.39 -17.63
CA TYR A 88 -14.46 0.17 -18.74
C TYR A 88 -15.10 -0.26 -20.07
N ALA A 89 -15.49 0.72 -20.89
CA ALA A 89 -16.19 0.56 -22.16
C ALA A 89 -15.71 1.61 -23.15
#